data_AF-A0AAV0GBU1-F1
#
_entry.id   AF-A0AAV0GBU1-F1
#
_cell.length_a   1.000
_cell.length_b   1.000
_cell.length_c   1.000
_cell.angle_alpha   90.00
_cell.angle_beta   90.00
_cell.angle_gamma   90.00
#
_symmetry.space_group_name_H-M   'P 1'
#
loop_
_entity.id
_entity.type
_entity.pdbx_description
1 polymer ?
#
loop_
_entity_poly.entity_id
_entity_poly.type
_entity_poly.pdbx_seq_one_letter_code
_entity_poly.pdbx_strand_id
1 'polypeptide(L)'
;MYLIPAVKTFLNTTGGLIAFIAIVVLVFVFLIAMYCYSKIHPWNYVLFFLFTLAMALMIGATCTYKKGIYVLMAAGLTVLIFVLLTLFTFWAAKRGWDFDFLYPLLISGLMVLIVFGIVKVNLNYDLFTFFFLTKRSIICVLFFVNFGFGNTSY
;
A
#
# COMPACT_ATOMS: atom_id res chain seq x y z
N MET A 1 -26.51 -4.34 -8.17
CA MET A 1 -25.93 -3.04 -7.76
C MET A 1 -26.81 -2.38 -6.68
N TYR A 2 -27.03 -3.05 -5.53
CA TYR A 2 -27.99 -2.60 -4.48
C TYR A 2 -27.50 -2.85 -3.03
N LEU A 3 -26.32 -3.46 -2.81
CA LEU A 3 -25.83 -3.78 -1.45
C LEU A 3 -25.04 -2.64 -0.77
N ILE A 4 -24.67 -1.57 -1.48
CA ILE A 4 -23.85 -0.48 -0.96
C ILE A 4 -24.59 0.52 -0.03
N PRO A 5 -25.91 0.82 -0.17
CA PRO A 5 -26.53 1.86 0.65
C PRO A 5 -26.69 1.41 2.11
N ALA A 6 -27.03 0.14 2.35
CA ALA A 6 -27.16 -0.42 3.70
C ALA A 6 -25.82 -0.41 4.44
N VAL A 7 -24.73 -0.84 3.80
CA VAL A 7 -23.40 -0.84 4.41
C VAL A 7 -22.93 0.59 4.70
N LYS A 8 -23.23 1.55 3.81
CA LYS A 8 -22.95 2.97 4.06
C LYS A 8 -23.73 3.54 5.24
N THR A 9 -25.02 3.22 5.38
CA THR A 9 -25.83 3.70 6.51
C THR A 9 -25.41 3.05 7.83
N PHE A 10 -24.98 1.79 7.82
CA PHE A 10 -24.41 1.14 9.00
C PHE A 10 -23.03 1.70 9.39
N LEU A 11 -22.14 2.00 8.42
CA LEU A 11 -20.84 2.62 8.69
C LEU A 11 -20.92 4.08 9.13
N ASN A 12 -21.97 4.81 8.73
CA ASN A 12 -22.19 6.20 9.12
C ASN A 12 -22.96 6.34 10.46
N THR A 13 -23.43 5.23 11.03
CA THR A 13 -23.99 5.18 12.37
C THR A 13 -22.86 5.21 13.41
N THR A 14 -23.10 5.78 14.60
CA THR A 14 -22.12 5.83 15.70
C THR A 14 -21.45 4.48 15.99
N GLY A 15 -22.21 3.37 15.91
CA GLY A 15 -21.69 2.02 16.04
C GLY A 15 -20.71 1.59 14.94
N GLY A 16 -20.91 2.04 13.69
CA GLY A 16 -19.99 1.78 12.58
C GLY A 16 -18.68 2.54 12.71
N LEU A 17 -18.72 3.76 13.24
CA LEU A 17 -17.53 4.57 13.53
C LEU A 17 -16.69 3.94 14.67
N ILE A 18 -17.36 3.45 15.71
CA ILE A 18 -16.72 2.67 16.80
C ILE A 18 -16.09 1.39 16.25
N ALA A 19 -16.79 0.66 15.39
CA ALA A 19 -16.26 -0.54 14.75
C ALA A 19 -15.03 -0.23 13.87
N PHE A 20 -15.04 0.88 13.13
CA PHE A 20 -13.88 1.32 12.35
C PHE A 20 -12.67 1.63 13.24
N ILE A 21 -12.87 2.38 14.33
CA ILE A 21 -11.82 2.67 15.31
C ILE A 21 -11.31 1.37 15.95
N ALA A 22 -12.21 0.44 16.31
CA ALA A 22 -11.84 -0.85 16.87
C ALA A 22 -10.99 -1.70 15.91
N ILE A 23 -11.31 -1.71 14.61
CA ILE A 23 -10.52 -2.40 13.59
C ILE A 23 -9.13 -1.75 13.45
N VAL A 24 -9.03 -0.41 13.54
CA VAL A 24 -7.73 0.29 13.51
C VAL A 24 -6.86 -0.08 14.72
N VAL A 25 -7.44 -0.09 15.91
CA VAL A 25 -6.76 -0.51 17.14
C VAL A 25 -6.32 -1.98 17.03
N LEU A 26 -7.19 -2.85 16.51
CA LEU A 26 -6.92 -4.26 16.32
C LEU A 26 -5.73 -4.51 15.37
N VAL A 27 -5.60 -3.75 14.28
CA VAL A 27 -4.44 -3.80 13.38
C VAL A 27 -3.15 -3.39 14.10
N PHE A 28 -3.21 -2.38 14.96
CA PHE A 28 -2.07 -1.96 15.80
C PHE A 28 -1.67 -3.01 16.83
N VAL A 29 -2.65 -3.64 17.48
CA VAL A 29 -2.42 -4.75 18.42
C VAL A 29 -1.74 -5.93 17.71
N PHE A 30 -2.18 -6.27 16.49
CA PHE A 30 -1.53 -7.31 15.71
C PHE A 30 -0.10 -6.98 15.28
N LEU A 31 0.22 -5.70 15.00
CA LEU A 31 1.60 -5.28 14.74
C LEU A 31 2.51 -5.50 15.96
N ILE A 32 2.04 -5.12 17.14
CA ILE A 32 2.78 -5.31 18.40
C ILE A 32 2.91 -6.82 18.70
N ALA A 33 1.84 -7.58 18.52
CA ALA A 33 1.85 -9.02 18.70
C ALA A 33 2.85 -9.71 17.76
N MET A 34 2.90 -9.31 16.49
CA MET A 34 3.86 -9.86 15.52
C MET A 34 5.31 -9.50 15.88
N TYR A 35 5.56 -8.31 16.43
CA TYR A 35 6.89 -7.94 16.94
C TYR A 35 7.33 -8.84 18.10
N CYS A 36 6.44 -9.11 19.06
CA CYS A 36 6.72 -9.97 20.21
C CYS A 36 6.83 -11.47 19.84
N TYR A 37 6.02 -11.96 18.90
CA TYR A 37 5.97 -13.38 18.51
C TYR A 37 6.84 -13.74 17.28
N SER A 38 7.73 -12.83 16.87
CA SER A 38 8.57 -12.98 15.67
C SER A 38 9.47 -14.23 15.67
N LYS A 39 9.84 -14.75 16.86
CA LYS A 39 10.82 -15.86 17.01
C LYS A 39 10.19 -17.26 17.08
N ILE A 40 8.86 -17.39 17.11
CA ILE A 40 8.17 -18.68 17.37
C ILE A 40 7.49 -19.20 16.10
N HIS A 41 8.09 -20.23 15.48
CA HIS A 41 7.46 -21.04 14.44
C HIS A 41 6.57 -22.12 15.07
N PRO A 42 5.34 -22.41 14.57
CA PRO A 42 4.68 -21.98 13.33
C PRO A 42 3.66 -20.82 13.50
N TRP A 43 3.43 -20.35 14.73
CA TRP A 43 2.36 -19.40 15.06
C TRP A 43 2.52 -18.01 14.41
N ASN A 44 3.75 -17.59 14.09
CA ASN A 44 4.01 -16.31 13.42
C ASN A 44 3.31 -16.16 12.05
N TYR A 45 3.16 -17.25 11.29
CA TYR A 45 2.46 -17.21 9.99
C TYR A 45 0.95 -17.05 10.14
N VAL A 46 0.37 -17.64 11.18
CA VAL A 46 -1.06 -17.51 11.48
C VAL A 46 -1.38 -16.08 11.93
N LEU A 47 -0.52 -15.48 12.77
CA LEU A 47 -0.66 -14.07 13.13
C LEU A 47 -0.55 -13.15 11.91
N PHE A 48 0.38 -13.42 10.99
CA PHE A 48 0.52 -12.65 9.76
C PHE A 48 -0.74 -12.73 8.87
N PHE A 49 -1.32 -13.92 8.73
CA PHE A 49 -2.57 -14.10 7.99
C PHE A 49 -3.73 -13.31 8.65
N LEU A 50 -3.86 -13.39 9.98
CA LEU A 50 -4.92 -12.70 10.72
C LEU A 50 -4.76 -11.17 10.66
N PHE A 51 -3.51 -10.67 10.73
CA PHE A 51 -3.18 -9.27 10.49
C PHE A 51 -3.59 -8.81 9.08
N THR A 52 -3.32 -9.64 8.07
CA THR A 52 -3.68 -9.34 6.67
C THR A 52 -5.21 -9.27 6.50
N LEU A 53 -5.95 -10.16 7.16
CA LEU A 53 -7.41 -10.19 7.16
C LEU A 53 -8.00 -8.93 7.83
N ALA A 54 -7.42 -8.53 8.97
CA ALA A 54 -7.79 -7.29 9.66
C ALA A 54 -7.52 -6.04 8.79
N MET A 55 -6.37 -5.97 8.12
CA MET A 55 -6.04 -4.90 7.17
C MET A 55 -7.01 -4.87 5.98
N ALA A 56 -7.38 -6.03 5.43
CA ALA A 56 -8.35 -6.12 4.34
C ALA A 56 -9.74 -5.58 4.75
N LEU A 57 -10.19 -5.83 5.98
CA LEU A 57 -11.42 -5.26 6.52
C LEU A 57 -11.33 -3.73 6.67
N MET A 58 -10.20 -3.21 7.17
CA MET A 58 -9.96 -1.77 7.30
C MET A 58 -10.00 -1.05 5.95
N ILE A 59 -9.29 -1.60 4.95
CA ILE A 59 -9.25 -1.04 3.59
C ILE A 59 -10.64 -1.16 2.96
N GLY A 60 -11.32 -2.30 3.10
CA GLY A 60 -12.68 -2.53 2.61
C GLY A 60 -13.70 -1.53 3.15
N ALA A 61 -13.64 -1.22 4.46
CA ALA A 61 -14.47 -0.18 5.06
C ALA A 61 -14.18 1.21 4.47
N THR A 62 -12.90 1.54 4.28
CA THR A 62 -12.46 2.83 3.71
C THR A 62 -12.92 3.01 2.25
N CYS A 63 -12.93 1.93 1.47
CA CYS A 63 -13.39 1.92 0.08
C CYS A 63 -14.87 2.30 -0.07
N THR A 64 -15.69 2.10 0.96
CA THR A 64 -17.13 2.49 0.90
C THR A 64 -17.32 4.00 0.78
N TYR A 65 -16.39 4.82 1.29
CA TYR A 65 -16.49 6.28 1.26
C TYR A 65 -16.04 6.90 -0.08
N LYS A 66 -15.40 6.14 -0.97
CA LYS A 66 -14.93 6.60 -2.29
C LYS A 66 -15.77 6.00 -3.42
N LYS A 67 -15.75 6.62 -4.61
CA LYS A 67 -16.43 6.04 -5.79
C LYS A 67 -15.70 4.74 -6.20
N GLY A 68 -16.46 3.67 -6.46
CA GLY A 68 -15.92 2.34 -6.72
C GLY A 68 -14.97 2.25 -7.93
N ILE A 69 -15.18 3.10 -8.95
CA ILE A 69 -14.30 3.18 -10.13
C ILE A 69 -12.84 3.51 -9.75
N TYR A 70 -12.64 4.43 -8.79
CA TYR A 70 -11.30 4.83 -8.36
C TYR A 70 -10.64 3.79 -7.46
N VAL A 71 -11.45 3.10 -6.64
CA VAL A 71 -10.97 2.04 -5.76
C VAL A 71 -10.44 0.87 -6.59
N LEU A 72 -11.16 0.46 -7.63
CA LEU A 72 -10.74 -0.64 -8.51
C LEU A 72 -9.45 -0.31 -9.27
N MET A 73 -9.33 0.94 -9.76
CA MET A 73 -8.12 1.39 -10.45
C MET A 73 -6.90 1.43 -9.51
N ALA A 74 -7.08 1.88 -8.27
CA ALA A 74 -6.02 1.89 -7.26
C ALA A 74 -5.61 0.46 -6.86
N ALA A 75 -6.57 -0.42 -6.61
CA ALA A 75 -6.32 -1.81 -6.25
C ALA A 75 -5.60 -2.58 -7.37
N GLY A 76 -5.98 -2.34 -8.64
CA GLY A 76 -5.30 -2.94 -9.78
C GLY A 76 -3.83 -2.53 -9.87
N LEU A 77 -3.53 -1.25 -9.62
CA LEU A 77 -2.16 -0.73 -9.65
C LEU A 77 -1.31 -1.30 -8.50
N THR A 78 -1.85 -1.36 -7.28
CA THR A 78 -1.11 -1.90 -6.12
C THR A 78 -0.82 -3.38 -6.27
N VAL A 79 -1.79 -4.17 -6.79
CA VAL A 79 -1.59 -5.60 -7.06
C VAL A 79 -0.53 -5.79 -8.16
N LEU A 80 -0.58 -5.01 -9.24
CA LEU A 80 0.42 -5.10 -10.30
C LEU A 80 1.84 -4.85 -9.78
N ILE A 81 2.04 -3.74 -9.05
CA ILE A 81 3.35 -3.38 -8.49
C ILE A 81 3.80 -4.41 -7.45
N PHE A 82 2.90 -4.90 -6.60
CA PHE A 82 3.20 -5.90 -5.59
C PHE A 82 3.61 -7.25 -6.21
N VAL A 83 2.91 -7.70 -7.26
CA VAL A 83 3.24 -8.93 -7.99
C VAL A 83 4.60 -8.80 -8.68
N LEU A 84 4.89 -7.67 -9.33
CA LEU A 84 6.20 -7.40 -9.92
C LEU A 84 7.32 -7.45 -8.86
N LEU A 85 7.10 -6.80 -7.71
CA LEU A 85 8.06 -6.82 -6.61
C LEU A 85 8.27 -8.23 -6.07
N THR A 86 7.19 -8.99 -5.88
CA THR A 86 7.21 -10.36 -5.34
C THR A 86 7.98 -11.30 -6.27
N LEU A 87 7.68 -11.26 -7.58
CA LEU A 87 8.39 -12.02 -8.61
C LEU A 87 9.87 -11.64 -8.66
N PHE A 88 10.20 -10.35 -8.57
CA PHE A 88 11.57 -9.88 -8.52
C PHE A 88 12.31 -10.39 -7.28
N THR A 89 11.71 -10.35 -6.09
CA THR A 89 12.31 -10.93 -4.87
C THR A 89 12.58 -12.42 -5.00
N PHE A 90 11.65 -13.21 -5.56
CA PHE A 90 11.87 -14.64 -5.75
C PHE A 90 12.94 -14.94 -6.80
N TRP A 91 12.98 -14.15 -7.87
CA TRP A 91 14.01 -14.27 -8.90
C TRP A 91 15.40 -13.89 -8.36
N ALA A 92 15.50 -12.82 -7.56
CA ALA A 92 16.72 -12.39 -6.89
C ALA A 92 17.18 -13.43 -5.85
N ALA A 93 16.27 -13.95 -5.02
CA ALA A 93 16.56 -15.00 -4.04
C ALA A 93 17.10 -16.29 -4.71
N LYS A 94 16.60 -16.63 -5.91
CA LYS A 94 17.05 -17.81 -6.66
C LYS A 94 18.44 -17.62 -7.31
N ARG A 95 18.82 -16.38 -7.63
CA ARG A 95 20.14 -16.04 -8.20
C ARG A 95 21.22 -15.72 -7.18
N GLY A 96 20.86 -15.60 -5.89
CA GLY A 96 21.81 -15.27 -4.82
C GLY A 96 22.39 -13.86 -4.94
N TRP A 97 21.65 -12.93 -5.55
CA TRP A 97 22.08 -11.54 -5.68
C TRP A 97 21.77 -10.77 -4.39
N ASP A 98 22.68 -9.89 -3.99
CA ASP A 98 22.51 -9.03 -2.82
C ASP A 98 21.31 -8.09 -3.03
N PHE A 99 20.38 -8.03 -2.05
CA PHE A 99 19.14 -7.24 -2.11
C PHE A 99 19.35 -5.72 -1.99
N ASP A 100 20.56 -5.25 -2.28
CA ASP A 100 20.97 -3.84 -2.15
C ASP A 100 20.15 -2.92 -3.07
N PHE A 101 19.65 -3.45 -4.19
CA PHE A 101 18.77 -2.70 -5.11
C PHE A 101 17.30 -2.65 -4.66
N LEU A 102 16.84 -3.58 -3.82
CA LEU A 102 15.44 -3.63 -3.38
C LEU A 102 15.14 -2.59 -2.31
N TYR A 103 16.09 -2.36 -1.41
CA TYR A 103 16.00 -1.37 -0.34
C TYR A 103 15.75 0.07 -0.85
N PRO A 104 16.53 0.63 -1.80
CA PRO A 104 16.29 1.96 -2.35
C PRO A 104 15.01 2.03 -3.19
N LEU A 105 14.60 0.95 -3.87
CA LEU A 105 13.34 0.92 -4.61
C LEU A 105 12.13 1.04 -3.67
N LEU A 106 12.15 0.33 -2.54
CA LEU A 106 11.07 0.34 -1.57
C LEU A 106 10.98 1.68 -0.83
N ILE A 107 12.12 2.25 -0.44
CA ILE A 107 12.21 3.56 0.24
C ILE A 107 11.81 4.70 -0.71
N SER A 108 12.28 4.64 -1.96
CA SER A 108 11.88 5.60 -3.00
C SER A 108 10.36 5.57 -3.24
N GLY A 109 9.79 4.36 -3.37
CA GLY A 109 8.34 4.19 -3.53
C GLY A 109 7.54 4.70 -2.34
N LEU A 110 8.00 4.43 -1.11
CA LEU A 110 7.35 4.91 0.12
C LEU A 110 7.39 6.45 0.21
N MET A 111 8.53 7.07 -0.11
CA MET A 111 8.66 8.54 -0.14
C MET A 111 7.69 9.18 -1.14
N VAL A 112 7.60 8.62 -2.35
CA VAL A 112 6.66 9.10 -3.38
C VAL A 112 5.21 8.97 -2.90
N LEU A 113 4.86 7.86 -2.24
CA LEU A 113 3.50 7.64 -1.71
C LEU A 113 3.13 8.66 -0.61
N ILE A 114 4.05 8.95 0.31
CA ILE A 114 3.85 9.93 1.39
C ILE A 114 3.66 11.33 0.82
N VAL A 115 4.54 11.76 -0.10
CA VAL A 115 4.44 13.09 -0.74
C VAL A 115 3.12 13.21 -1.50
N PHE A 116 2.74 12.19 -2.28
CA PHE A 116 1.48 12.17 -3.01
C PHE A 116 0.28 12.29 -2.06
N GLY A 117 0.30 11.57 -0.93
CA GLY A 117 -0.74 11.63 0.10
C GLY A 117 -0.90 13.02 0.71
N ILE A 118 0.20 13.68 1.07
CA ILE A 118 0.19 15.02 1.66
C ILE A 118 -0.32 16.07 0.67
N VAL A 119 0.07 15.97 -0.61
CA VAL A 119 -0.41 16.88 -1.67
C VAL A 119 -1.90 16.64 -1.93
N LYS A 120 -2.38 15.39 -1.95
CA LYS A 120 -3.83 15.08 -2.08
C LYS A 120 -4.67 15.75 -1.00
N VAL A 121 -4.19 15.73 0.25
CA VAL A 121 -4.92 16.29 1.40
C VAL A 121 -4.97 17.83 1.36
N ASN A 122 -3.90 18.49 0.92
CA ASN A 122 -3.81 19.95 0.97
C ASN A 122 -4.36 20.69 -0.28
N LEU A 123 -4.33 20.09 -1.47
CA LEU A 123 -4.59 20.81 -2.74
C LEU A 123 -5.82 20.34 -3.53
N ASN A 124 -6.59 19.37 -3.02
CA ASN A 124 -7.90 18.92 -3.55
C ASN A 124 -7.99 18.84 -5.10
N TYR A 125 -6.94 18.34 -5.76
CA TYR A 125 -6.88 18.21 -7.22
C TYR A 125 -7.57 16.92 -7.71
N ASP A 126 -8.19 16.98 -8.90
CA ASP A 126 -8.81 15.82 -9.54
C ASP A 126 -7.78 14.77 -9.98
N LEU A 127 -8.15 13.49 -9.81
CA LEU A 127 -7.36 12.29 -10.12
C LEU A 127 -6.85 12.26 -11.58
N PHE A 128 -7.52 12.97 -12.48
CA PHE A 128 -7.22 13.01 -13.91
C PHE A 128 -5.99 13.88 -14.25
N THR A 129 -5.82 15.02 -13.57
CA THR A 129 -4.63 15.89 -13.72
C THR A 129 -3.37 15.19 -13.22
N PHE A 130 -3.50 14.30 -12.23
CA PHE A 130 -2.36 13.57 -11.68
C PHE A 130 -1.78 12.53 -12.63
N PHE A 131 -2.62 11.79 -13.37
CA PHE A 131 -2.14 10.84 -14.39
C PHE A 131 -1.41 11.55 -15.54
N PHE A 132 -1.87 12.77 -15.90
CA PHE A 132 -1.23 13.61 -16.93
C PHE A 132 0.12 14.19 -16.47
N LEU A 133 0.22 14.60 -15.19
CA LEU A 133 1.48 15.03 -14.58
C LEU A 133 2.46 13.87 -14.35
N THR A 134 1.96 12.66 -14.05
CA THR A 134 2.79 11.47 -13.80
C THR A 134 3.52 11.01 -15.06
N LYS A 135 2.94 11.16 -16.27
CA LYS A 135 3.69 10.89 -17.52
C LYS A 135 4.90 11.83 -17.71
N ARG A 136 4.78 13.11 -17.35
CA ARG A 136 5.92 14.06 -17.38
C ARG A 136 6.92 13.79 -16.26
N SER A 137 6.45 13.36 -15.09
CA SER A 137 7.31 13.08 -13.94
C SER A 137 8.04 11.73 -14.03
N ILE A 138 7.47 10.72 -14.70
CA ILE A 138 8.15 9.44 -15.01
C ILE A 138 9.41 9.68 -15.87
N ILE A 139 9.40 10.66 -16.79
CA ILE A 139 10.60 11.06 -17.54
C ILE A 139 11.68 11.62 -16.59
N CYS A 140 11.29 12.39 -15.56
CA CYS A 140 12.21 12.92 -14.55
C CYS A 140 12.71 11.85 -13.58
N VAL A 141 11.87 10.87 -13.21
CA VAL A 141 12.28 9.74 -12.37
C VAL A 141 13.19 8.79 -13.15
N LEU A 142 12.97 8.58 -14.45
CA LEU A 142 13.92 7.87 -15.32
C LEU A 142 15.26 8.60 -15.38
N PHE A 143 15.25 9.94 -15.42
CA PHE A 143 16.46 10.78 -15.36
C PHE A 143 17.15 10.70 -14.00
N PHE A 144 16.40 10.65 -12.89
CA PHE A 144 16.93 10.51 -11.53
C PHE A 144 17.48 9.10 -11.26
N VAL A 145 16.84 8.06 -11.81
CA VAL A 145 17.33 6.68 -11.79
C VAL A 145 18.56 6.52 -12.70
N ASN A 146 18.62 7.16 -13.87
CA ASN A 146 19.83 7.19 -14.70
C ASN A 146 20.98 7.92 -13.98
N PHE A 147 20.69 9.01 -13.26
CA PHE A 147 21.69 9.72 -12.47
C PHE A 147 22.16 8.92 -11.23
N GLY A 148 21.26 8.14 -10.61
CA GLY A 148 21.59 7.24 -9.50
C GLY A 148 22.37 5.98 -9.90
N PHE A 149 22.28 5.54 -11.16
CA PHE A 149 23.06 4.41 -11.70
C PHE A 149 24.31 4.84 -12.50
N GLY A 150 24.42 6.10 -12.90
CA GLY A 150 25.51 6.61 -13.74
C GLY A 150 26.84 6.88 -13.03
N ASN A 151 26.95 6.60 -11.72
CA ASN A 151 28.18 6.81 -10.93
C ASN A 151 28.60 5.55 -10.13
N THR A 152 28.49 4.37 -10.75
CA THR A 152 29.27 3.20 -10.32
C THR A 152 30.03 2.63 -11.52
N SER A 153 30.87 3.48 -12.11
CA SER A 153 32.04 3.03 -12.87
C SER A 153 33.26 3.14 -11.96
N TYR A 154 33.47 2.13 -11.11
CA TYR A 154 34.78 1.66 -10.64
C TYR A 154 34.64 0.17 -10.29
#